data_AF-A0AAV5GPQ8-F1
#
_entry.id   AF-A0AAV5GPQ8-F1
#
_cell.length_a   1.000
_cell.length_b   1.000
_cell.length_c   1.000
_cell.angle_alpha   90.00
_cell.angle_beta   90.00
_cell.angle_gamma   90.00
#
_symmetry.space_group_name_H-M   'P 1'
#
loop_
_entity.id
_entity.type
_entity.pdbx_description
1 polymer ?
#
loop_
_entity_poly.entity_id
_entity_poly.type
_entity_poly.pdbx_seq_one_letter_code
_entity_poly.pdbx_strand_id
1 'polypeptide(L)'
;MDSVGAGPSPRPRTTASQPAVPKFWPSEGSSWASWPDLLLATQLCALRAGFSALSRYWVADRPESFAVRCSVSPGAHRSTRCAATVVSARAVDPGKLDGRWRVEKVDPTKVTTGGHRGHAGGIGLSYWLKASDRPLDRLTLKPGDIIVGWRAMHTLEASIRALARSQGCYLTGRLPSGKMDASKPSYVLVCVLDSAQCPFFVKFESLPREHGGEERWMCTEVRAQHSCISSAAKPQKRLKWRMAFFPRITLVDGCIGEPHRPNPPRKKENHILAADQHIGAFPQQNGRLPSNAAPTEEIVHHPDGTSTILLPASRDPLAAHWSWIWSAERDLELAERRTAELKYRYEAMLQVVEGEKRRVAEKRRWQEALEQRGEPVPVFPPPVHPTVRPLQHPPPPPFLATPVSPPPPPKRPRLIVGTGPPRERSILRGQVLHMNGRLYWS
;
A
#
# COMPACT_ATOMS: atom_id res chain seq x y z
N MET A 1 27.96 -3.28 -75.73
CA MET A 1 28.07 -4.33 -74.68
C MET A 1 28.32 -3.59 -73.39
N ASP A 2 27.25 -3.12 -72.75
CA ASP A 2 27.33 -2.32 -71.53
C ASP A 2 26.99 -3.19 -70.32
N SER A 3 27.96 -3.28 -69.40
CA SER A 3 27.84 -4.04 -68.16
C SER A 3 26.99 -3.26 -67.15
N VAL A 4 25.86 -3.85 -66.76
CA VAL A 4 24.99 -3.37 -65.70
C VAL A 4 25.65 -3.67 -64.35
N GLY A 5 26.09 -2.63 -63.64
CA GLY A 5 26.71 -2.71 -62.33
C GLY A 5 25.72 -3.15 -61.25
N ALA A 6 26.04 -4.24 -60.54
CA ALA A 6 25.31 -4.68 -59.37
C ALA A 6 25.52 -3.70 -58.21
N GLY A 7 24.45 -3.05 -57.77
CA GLY A 7 24.45 -2.13 -56.63
C GLY A 7 24.73 -2.85 -55.30
N PRO A 8 25.32 -2.15 -54.31
CA PRO A 8 25.72 -2.74 -53.04
C PRO A 8 24.52 -3.24 -52.25
N SER A 9 24.61 -4.51 -51.83
CA SER A 9 23.58 -5.18 -51.04
C SER A 9 23.37 -4.46 -49.69
N PRO A 10 22.12 -4.17 -49.28
CA PRO A 10 21.83 -3.50 -48.03
C PRO A 10 22.30 -4.35 -46.85
N ARG A 11 23.16 -3.78 -45.99
CA ARG A 11 23.62 -4.45 -44.78
C ARG A 11 22.42 -4.70 -43.84
N PRO A 12 22.30 -5.91 -43.26
CA PRO A 12 21.22 -6.22 -42.32
C PRO A 12 21.30 -5.26 -41.13
N ARG A 13 20.19 -4.58 -40.82
CA ARG A 13 20.04 -3.78 -39.60
C ARG A 13 20.29 -4.71 -38.40
N THR A 14 21.38 -4.49 -37.69
CA THR A 14 21.63 -5.06 -36.36
C THR A 14 20.42 -4.77 -35.48
N THR A 15 19.63 -5.80 -35.18
CA THR A 15 18.56 -5.75 -34.21
C THR A 15 19.19 -5.40 -32.86
N ALA A 16 18.82 -4.26 -32.29
CA ALA A 16 19.33 -3.82 -31.00
C ALA A 16 19.09 -4.92 -29.97
N SER A 17 20.17 -5.46 -29.39
CA SER A 17 20.10 -6.50 -28.38
C SER A 17 19.22 -6.03 -27.24
N GLN A 18 18.18 -6.80 -26.91
CA GLN A 18 17.32 -6.46 -25.77
C GLN A 18 18.17 -6.34 -24.50
N PRO A 19 17.87 -5.36 -23.63
CA PRO A 19 18.61 -5.21 -22.38
C PRO A 19 18.47 -6.48 -21.54
N ALA A 20 19.60 -7.05 -21.14
CA ALA A 20 19.62 -8.28 -20.34
C ALA A 20 19.03 -8.04 -18.95
N VAL A 21 18.20 -8.98 -18.47
CA VAL A 21 17.64 -8.95 -17.11
C VAL A 21 18.77 -9.14 -16.09
N PRO A 22 18.92 -8.27 -15.08
CA PRO A 22 19.97 -8.43 -14.08
C PRO A 22 19.81 -9.75 -13.31
N LYS A 23 20.92 -10.47 -13.08
CA LYS A 23 20.96 -11.80 -12.42
C LYS A 23 20.24 -11.89 -11.06
N PHE A 24 20.00 -10.77 -10.39
CA PHE A 24 19.32 -10.75 -9.11
C PHE A 24 17.81 -10.97 -9.22
N TRP A 25 17.18 -10.59 -10.33
CA TRP A 25 15.74 -10.76 -10.54
C TRP A 25 15.36 -12.25 -10.68
N PRO A 26 14.12 -12.65 -10.35
CA PRO A 26 13.64 -13.99 -10.70
C PRO A 26 13.78 -14.22 -12.20
N SER A 27 14.32 -15.36 -12.62
CA SER A 27 14.49 -15.66 -14.05
C SER A 27 13.19 -16.21 -14.64
N GLU A 28 12.96 -15.96 -15.93
CA GLU A 28 11.86 -16.59 -16.68
C GLU A 28 12.00 -18.13 -16.64
N GLY A 29 10.87 -18.83 -16.53
CA GLY A 29 10.81 -20.28 -16.33
C GLY A 29 11.14 -20.76 -14.91
N SER A 30 11.68 -19.89 -14.04
CA SER A 30 12.04 -20.29 -12.68
C SER A 30 10.81 -20.56 -11.81
N SER A 31 10.82 -21.66 -11.05
CA SER A 31 9.72 -22.03 -10.14
C SER A 31 10.00 -21.73 -8.67
N TRP A 32 8.98 -21.29 -7.95
CA TRP A 32 9.00 -20.86 -6.55
C TRP A 32 8.01 -21.69 -5.74
N ALA A 33 8.30 -21.90 -4.45
CA ALA A 33 7.50 -22.77 -3.59
C ALA A 33 6.07 -22.26 -3.37
N SER A 34 5.90 -20.93 -3.34
CA SER A 34 4.65 -20.24 -3.11
C SER A 34 4.68 -18.85 -3.75
N TRP A 35 3.52 -18.27 -4.07
CA TRP A 35 3.46 -16.91 -4.61
C TRP A 35 3.99 -15.83 -3.64
N PRO A 36 3.83 -15.94 -2.30
CA PRO A 36 4.42 -14.96 -1.38
C PRO A 36 5.94 -14.93 -1.44
N ASP A 37 6.59 -16.09 -1.59
CA ASP A 37 8.05 -16.18 -1.74
C ASP A 37 8.52 -15.53 -3.05
N LEU A 38 7.76 -15.68 -4.13
CA LEU A 38 8.05 -15.00 -5.40
C LEU A 38 7.84 -13.48 -5.29
N LEU A 39 6.74 -13.04 -4.66
CA LEU A 39 6.50 -11.61 -4.41
C LEU A 39 7.63 -11.00 -3.57
N LEU A 40 8.00 -11.65 -2.46
CA LEU A 40 9.09 -11.20 -1.60
C LEU A 40 10.41 -11.16 -2.35
N ALA A 41 10.75 -12.20 -3.13
CA ALA A 41 11.95 -12.20 -3.97
C ALA A 41 11.97 -10.99 -4.91
N THR A 42 10.84 -10.69 -5.53
CA THR A 42 10.69 -9.56 -6.46
C THR A 42 10.82 -8.21 -5.72
N GLN A 43 10.22 -8.08 -4.54
CA GLN A 43 10.35 -6.89 -3.69
C GLN A 43 11.80 -6.66 -3.23
N LEU A 44 12.51 -7.72 -2.81
CA LEU A 44 13.94 -7.63 -2.48
C LEU A 44 14.78 -7.20 -3.70
N CYS A 45 14.42 -7.65 -4.91
CA CYS A 45 15.09 -7.21 -6.13
C CYS A 45 14.83 -5.74 -6.45
N ALA A 46 13.60 -5.27 -6.27
CA ALA A 46 13.23 -3.88 -6.43
C ALA A 46 13.96 -2.98 -5.43
N LEU A 47 13.99 -3.36 -4.14
CA LEU A 47 14.70 -2.62 -3.10
C LEU A 47 16.18 -2.50 -3.42
N ARG A 48 16.79 -3.58 -3.93
CA ARG A 48 18.16 -3.54 -4.47
C ARG A 48 18.29 -2.63 -5.68
N ALA A 49 17.34 -2.67 -6.61
CA ALA A 49 17.34 -1.82 -7.79
C ALA A 49 17.11 -0.34 -7.45
N GLY A 50 16.56 -0.06 -6.25
CA GLY A 50 16.39 1.24 -5.67
C GLY A 50 14.95 1.74 -5.66
N PHE A 51 13.95 0.86 -5.55
CA PHE A 51 12.53 1.23 -5.41
C PHE A 51 11.75 0.20 -4.57
N SER A 52 10.70 0.62 -3.84
CA SER A 52 10.01 -0.25 -2.85
C SER A 52 8.53 -0.56 -3.17
N ALA A 53 7.89 0.24 -4.02
CA ALA A 53 6.45 0.19 -4.24
C ALA A 53 6.03 -0.92 -5.21
N LEU A 54 6.19 -2.19 -4.81
CA LEU A 54 5.71 -3.35 -5.57
C LEU A 54 4.62 -4.11 -4.80
N SER A 55 3.51 -4.38 -5.51
CA SER A 55 2.39 -5.18 -5.02
C SER A 55 1.99 -6.26 -6.02
N ARG A 56 1.25 -7.25 -5.54
CA ARG A 56 0.67 -8.29 -6.38
C ARG A 56 -0.63 -7.77 -7.00
N TYR A 57 -0.93 -8.25 -8.20
CA TYR A 57 -2.16 -8.00 -8.92
C TYR A 57 -2.63 -9.29 -9.58
N TRP A 58 -3.78 -9.81 -9.15
CA TRP A 58 -4.41 -10.97 -9.77
C TRP A 58 -4.95 -10.63 -11.16
N VAL A 59 -4.78 -11.54 -12.10
CA VAL A 59 -5.38 -11.42 -13.43
C VAL A 59 -6.84 -11.88 -13.32
N ALA A 60 -7.80 -10.98 -13.55
CA ALA A 60 -9.21 -11.22 -13.23
C ALA A 60 -9.82 -12.43 -13.96
N ASP A 61 -9.40 -12.64 -15.21
CA ASP A 61 -9.80 -13.75 -16.08
C ASP A 61 -9.04 -15.05 -15.81
N ARG A 62 -7.95 -15.00 -15.04
CA ARG A 62 -7.02 -16.12 -14.83
C ARG A 62 -6.55 -16.15 -13.37
N PRO A 63 -7.32 -16.75 -12.45
CA PRO A 63 -6.97 -16.81 -11.03
C PRO A 63 -5.65 -17.57 -10.78
N GLU A 64 -5.23 -18.43 -11.71
CA GLU A 64 -3.94 -19.11 -11.70
C GLU A 64 -2.77 -18.21 -12.12
N SER A 65 -3.02 -16.93 -12.45
CA SER A 65 -2.01 -15.99 -12.92
C SER A 65 -2.00 -14.69 -12.11
N PHE A 66 -0.82 -14.18 -11.79
CA PHE A 66 -0.66 -12.85 -11.21
C PHE A 66 0.49 -12.07 -11.82
N ALA A 67 0.40 -10.75 -11.70
CA ALA A 67 1.45 -9.81 -12.02
C ALA A 67 1.99 -9.16 -10.75
N VAL A 68 3.30 -8.96 -10.66
CA VAL A 68 3.91 -8.03 -9.71
C VAL A 68 4.02 -6.67 -10.40
N ARG A 69 3.30 -5.69 -9.87
CA ARG A 69 3.20 -4.35 -10.44
C ARG A 69 3.75 -3.31 -9.49
N CYS A 70 4.25 -2.24 -10.07
CA CYS A 70 4.48 -1.02 -9.30
C CYS A 70 3.14 -0.50 -8.77
N SER A 71 3.08 -0.22 -7.47
CA SER A 71 1.87 0.15 -6.73
C SER A 71 1.92 1.61 -6.24
N VAL A 72 2.70 2.45 -6.91
CA VAL A 72 2.74 3.88 -6.63
C VAL A 72 1.36 4.48 -6.87
N SER A 73 0.65 4.77 -5.78
CA SER A 73 -0.63 5.48 -5.80
C SER A 73 -0.45 6.96 -6.16
N PRO A 74 -1.46 7.60 -6.77
CA PRO A 74 -1.49 9.04 -6.94
C PRO A 74 -1.53 9.67 -5.55
N GLY A 75 -0.83 10.79 -5.39
CA GLY A 75 -0.80 11.56 -4.16
C GLY A 75 -0.78 13.04 -4.50
N ALA A 76 -0.64 13.91 -3.50
CA ALA A 76 -0.59 15.37 -3.71
C ALA A 76 0.46 15.79 -4.76
N HIS A 77 1.54 15.01 -4.91
CA HIS A 77 2.63 15.27 -5.86
C HIS A 77 2.65 14.31 -7.07
N ARG A 78 1.63 13.45 -7.26
CA ARG A 78 1.63 12.43 -8.32
C ARG A 78 0.27 12.39 -9.02
N SER A 79 0.24 12.77 -10.29
CA SER A 79 -0.98 12.77 -11.12
C SER A 79 -1.31 11.40 -11.74
N THR A 80 -0.33 10.52 -11.89
CA THR A 80 -0.50 9.23 -12.58
C THR A 80 -0.24 8.04 -11.66
N ARG A 81 -1.05 6.99 -11.81
CA ARG A 81 -0.77 5.67 -11.21
C ARG A 81 0.30 4.99 -12.03
N CYS A 82 1.29 4.40 -11.37
CA CYS A 82 2.07 3.37 -12.05
C CYS A 82 1.28 2.08 -12.09
N ALA A 83 1.19 1.45 -13.27
CA ALA A 83 0.68 0.09 -13.43
C ALA A 83 1.70 -0.80 -14.16
N ALA A 84 2.98 -0.38 -14.20
CA ALA A 84 4.03 -1.14 -14.86
C ALA A 84 4.16 -2.52 -14.21
N THR A 85 4.01 -3.56 -15.04
CA THR A 85 4.22 -4.94 -14.63
C THR A 85 5.69 -5.26 -14.77
N VAL A 86 6.29 -5.75 -13.68
CA VAL A 86 7.72 -6.08 -13.63
C VAL A 86 7.93 -7.59 -13.81
N VAL A 87 7.06 -8.39 -13.21
CA VAL A 87 7.08 -9.85 -13.29
C VAL A 87 5.66 -10.35 -13.51
N SER A 88 5.48 -11.30 -14.42
CA SER A 88 4.26 -12.10 -14.56
C SER A 88 4.56 -13.53 -14.15
N ALA A 89 3.62 -14.16 -13.46
CA ALA A 89 3.76 -15.52 -12.96
C ALA A 89 2.44 -16.29 -13.03
N ARG A 90 2.56 -17.61 -13.13
CA ARG A 90 1.44 -18.55 -13.19
C ARG A 90 1.65 -19.71 -12.23
N ALA A 91 0.58 -20.22 -11.66
CA ALA A 91 0.61 -21.45 -10.87
C ALA A 91 1.09 -22.61 -11.76
N VAL A 92 1.97 -23.45 -11.22
CA VAL A 92 2.44 -24.65 -11.92
C VAL A 92 1.30 -25.67 -12.06
N ASP A 93 0.42 -25.71 -11.05
CA ASP A 93 -0.80 -26.51 -11.02
C ASP A 93 -1.98 -25.54 -10.81
N PRO A 94 -2.82 -25.29 -11.84
CA PRO A 94 -3.95 -24.37 -11.73
C PRO A 94 -4.96 -24.74 -10.64
N GLY A 95 -5.03 -26.02 -10.24
CA GLY A 95 -5.90 -26.48 -9.15
C GLY A 95 -5.37 -26.20 -7.75
N LYS A 96 -4.10 -25.77 -7.62
CA LYS A 96 -3.42 -25.57 -6.32
C LYS A 96 -2.72 -24.21 -6.26
N LEU A 97 -3.49 -23.17 -5.96
CA LEU A 97 -3.00 -21.78 -5.89
C LEU A 97 -2.03 -21.50 -4.73
N ASP A 98 -2.07 -22.32 -3.69
CA ASP A 98 -1.12 -22.34 -2.56
C ASP A 98 0.20 -23.06 -2.90
N GLY A 99 0.23 -23.77 -4.03
CA GLY A 99 1.36 -24.56 -4.50
C GLY A 99 2.46 -23.75 -5.18
N ARG A 100 3.18 -24.41 -6.10
CA ARG A 100 4.34 -23.82 -6.79
C ARG A 100 3.93 -22.82 -7.85
N TRP A 101 4.73 -21.77 -8.01
CA TRP A 101 4.53 -20.70 -9.00
C TRP A 101 5.70 -20.62 -9.97
N ARG A 102 5.46 -20.43 -11.26
CA ARG A 102 6.47 -20.26 -12.30
C ARG A 102 6.45 -18.83 -12.81
N VAL A 103 7.62 -18.24 -12.97
CA VAL A 103 7.79 -16.95 -13.64
C VAL A 103 7.59 -17.14 -15.14
N GLU A 104 6.64 -16.42 -15.73
CA GLU A 104 6.37 -16.45 -17.17
C GLU A 104 7.20 -15.39 -17.90
N LYS A 105 7.23 -14.17 -17.37
CA LYS A 105 7.83 -13.02 -18.03
C LYS A 105 8.44 -12.06 -17.02
N VAL A 106 9.57 -11.46 -17.37
CA VAL A 106 10.19 -10.36 -16.65
C VAL A 106 10.41 -9.20 -17.62
N ASP A 107 9.93 -8.01 -17.31
CA ASP A 107 10.12 -6.85 -18.19
C ASP A 107 11.47 -6.16 -17.90
N PRO A 108 12.51 -6.31 -18.75
CA PRO A 108 13.83 -5.74 -18.49
C PRO A 108 13.83 -4.20 -18.46
N THR A 109 12.81 -3.56 -19.03
CA THR A 109 12.69 -2.09 -19.02
C THR A 109 12.13 -1.56 -17.71
N LYS A 110 11.45 -2.42 -16.92
CA LYS A 110 10.78 -2.06 -15.65
C LYS A 110 11.49 -2.59 -14.42
N VAL A 111 12.58 -3.35 -14.57
CA VAL A 111 13.40 -3.85 -13.44
C VAL A 111 14.43 -2.84 -12.93
N THR A 112 14.47 -1.63 -13.51
CA THR A 112 15.39 -0.55 -13.14
C THR A 112 14.63 0.68 -12.68
N THR A 113 15.26 1.52 -11.85
CA THR A 113 14.66 2.79 -11.40
C THR A 113 14.36 3.75 -12.55
N GLY A 114 15.10 3.66 -13.66
CA GLY A 114 14.85 4.43 -14.88
C GLY A 114 13.44 4.20 -15.44
N GLY A 115 12.95 2.95 -15.41
CA GLY A 115 11.59 2.60 -15.80
C GLY A 115 10.49 3.21 -14.92
N HIS A 116 10.88 3.78 -13.76
CA HIS A 116 9.98 4.34 -12.76
C HIS A 116 10.06 5.85 -12.55
N ARG A 117 11.08 6.53 -13.11
CA ARG A 117 11.32 7.96 -12.90
C ARG A 117 10.12 8.84 -13.29
N GLY A 118 9.51 8.55 -14.43
CA GLY A 118 8.43 9.39 -15.00
C GLY A 118 7.14 9.45 -14.17
N HIS A 119 6.88 8.46 -13.30
CA HIS A 119 5.63 8.39 -12.53
C HIS A 119 5.84 8.32 -11.02
N ALA A 120 7.03 7.98 -10.53
CA ALA A 120 7.31 8.01 -9.09
C ALA A 120 7.64 9.42 -8.57
N GLY A 121 7.98 10.36 -9.47
CA GLY A 121 8.35 11.74 -9.12
C GLY A 121 9.60 11.85 -8.25
N GLY A 122 10.52 10.88 -8.36
CA GLY A 122 11.72 10.78 -7.52
C GLY A 122 11.48 10.24 -6.10
N ILE A 123 10.25 10.26 -5.60
CA ILE A 123 9.91 9.76 -4.26
C ILE A 123 9.95 8.23 -4.24
N GLY A 124 10.67 7.65 -3.29
CA GLY A 124 10.84 6.20 -3.18
C GLY A 124 11.84 5.63 -4.18
N LEU A 125 12.67 6.48 -4.80
CA LEU A 125 13.72 6.07 -5.74
C LEU A 125 15.10 6.33 -5.13
N SER A 126 16.01 5.41 -5.36
CA SER A 126 17.43 5.54 -5.02
C SER A 126 18.31 4.92 -6.12
N TYR A 127 19.62 5.03 -6.00
CA TYR A 127 20.54 4.32 -6.89
C TYR A 127 20.58 2.82 -6.58
N TRP A 128 21.06 2.05 -7.55
CA TRP A 128 21.26 0.61 -7.39
C TRP A 128 22.16 0.29 -6.19
N LEU A 129 21.69 -0.58 -5.30
CA LEU A 129 22.47 -1.09 -4.18
C LEU A 129 23.54 -2.05 -4.70
N LYS A 130 24.79 -1.62 -4.59
CA LYS A 130 25.95 -2.50 -4.75
C LYS A 130 26.02 -3.42 -3.54
N ALA A 131 26.51 -4.65 -3.73
CA ALA A 131 26.93 -5.45 -2.59
C ALA A 131 27.93 -4.58 -1.81
N SER A 132 27.70 -4.41 -0.52
CA SER A 132 28.66 -3.67 0.29
C SER A 132 29.94 -4.49 0.35
N ASP A 133 31.06 -3.90 -0.06
CA ASP A 133 32.39 -4.54 0.05
C ASP A 133 32.77 -4.82 1.52
N ARG A 134 32.09 -4.14 2.45
CA ARG A 134 32.10 -4.46 3.88
C ARG A 134 30.78 -5.08 4.26
N PRO A 135 30.74 -6.30 4.80
CA PRO A 135 29.51 -6.78 5.40
C PRO A 135 29.20 -5.84 6.58
N LEU A 136 28.15 -5.03 6.46
CA LEU A 136 27.47 -4.53 7.66
C LEU A 136 26.83 -5.78 8.25
N ASP A 137 27.60 -6.54 9.03
CA ASP A 137 27.21 -7.87 9.46
C ASP A 137 25.90 -7.81 10.25
N ARG A 138 25.64 -6.69 10.94
CA ARG A 138 24.42 -6.42 11.69
C ARG A 138 24.06 -4.93 11.69
N LEU A 139 22.78 -4.66 11.45
CA LEU A 139 22.10 -3.40 11.72
C LEU A 139 21.30 -3.56 13.02
N THR A 140 21.16 -2.48 13.78
CA THR A 140 20.21 -2.39 14.87
C THR A 140 19.28 -1.22 14.56
N LEU A 141 17.98 -1.44 14.68
CA LEU A 141 16.97 -0.41 14.53
C LEU A 141 16.20 -0.29 15.85
N LYS A 142 16.19 0.92 16.40
CA LYS A 142 15.42 1.29 17.60
C LYS A 142 14.66 2.60 17.34
N PRO A 143 13.60 2.87 18.12
CA PRO A 143 12.97 4.18 18.10
C PRO A 143 13.99 5.29 18.39
N GLY A 144 13.92 6.38 17.62
CA GLY A 144 14.82 7.53 17.67
C GLY A 144 15.93 7.50 16.63
N ASP A 145 16.20 6.34 16.02
CA ASP A 145 17.17 6.26 14.94
C ASP A 145 16.71 7.11 13.74
N ILE A 146 17.66 7.83 13.13
CA ILE A 146 17.44 8.67 11.95
C ILE A 146 18.02 7.98 10.72
N ILE A 147 17.17 7.78 9.72
CA ILE A 147 17.47 7.15 8.45
C ILE A 147 17.59 8.26 7.40
N VAL A 148 18.77 8.39 6.81
CA VAL A 148 19.06 9.41 5.80
C VAL A 148 19.01 8.80 4.41
N GLY A 149 18.13 9.31 3.56
CA GLY A 149 17.96 8.96 2.17
C GLY A 149 17.19 7.66 1.92
N TRP A 150 16.63 7.56 0.71
CA TRP A 150 15.92 6.36 0.25
C TRP A 150 16.80 5.12 0.18
N ARG A 151 18.11 5.29 -0.04
CA ARG A 151 19.05 4.18 -0.09
C ARG A 151 19.11 3.43 1.25
N ALA A 152 19.23 4.17 2.36
CA ALA A 152 19.24 3.58 3.69
C ALA A 152 17.87 2.99 4.03
N MET A 153 16.79 3.68 3.67
CA MET A 153 15.42 3.17 3.84
C MET A 153 15.19 1.84 3.10
N HIS A 154 15.62 1.72 1.84
CA HIS A 154 15.49 0.46 1.09
C HIS A 154 16.31 -0.68 1.69
N THR A 155 17.51 -0.38 2.20
CA THR A 155 18.37 -1.36 2.87
C THR A 155 17.71 -1.86 4.16
N LEU A 156 17.17 -0.96 4.97
CA LEU A 156 16.45 -1.28 6.19
C LEU A 156 15.18 -2.09 5.90
N GLU A 157 14.32 -1.62 4.99
CA GLU A 157 13.11 -2.33 4.62
C GLU A 157 13.40 -3.76 4.14
N ALA A 158 14.40 -3.93 3.28
CA ALA A 158 14.79 -5.25 2.78
C ALA A 158 15.28 -6.17 3.91
N SER A 159 16.07 -5.62 4.84
CA SER A 159 16.57 -6.34 6.01
C SER A 159 15.43 -6.77 6.94
N ILE A 160 14.45 -5.89 7.18
CA ILE A 160 13.26 -6.17 8.01
C ILE A 160 12.38 -7.24 7.35
N ARG A 161 12.14 -7.15 6.04
CA ARG A 161 11.40 -8.17 5.27
C ARG A 161 12.11 -9.53 5.30
N ALA A 162 13.44 -9.55 5.18
CA ALA A 162 14.24 -10.75 5.28
C ALA A 162 14.18 -11.36 6.69
N LEU A 163 14.27 -10.54 7.74
CA LEU A 163 14.12 -10.99 9.13
C LEU A 163 12.75 -11.64 9.35
N ALA A 164 11.66 -10.94 9.02
CA ALA A 164 10.31 -11.48 9.16
C ALA A 164 10.14 -12.81 8.39
N ARG A 165 10.67 -12.90 7.16
CA ARG A 165 10.60 -14.16 6.40
C ARG A 165 11.35 -15.31 7.05
N SER A 166 12.50 -15.03 7.67
CA SER A 166 13.25 -16.03 8.42
C SER A 166 12.48 -16.56 9.64
N GLN A 167 11.56 -15.75 10.17
CA GLN A 167 10.61 -16.09 11.23
C GLN A 167 9.28 -16.66 10.70
N GLY A 168 9.18 -16.97 9.40
CA GLY A 168 7.95 -17.51 8.79
C GLY A 168 6.86 -16.47 8.54
N CYS A 169 7.17 -15.17 8.58
CA CYS A 169 6.23 -14.08 8.39
C CYS A 169 6.46 -13.33 7.06
N TYR A 170 5.46 -12.57 6.63
CA TYR A 170 5.58 -11.68 5.46
C TYR A 170 5.14 -10.28 5.86
N LEU A 171 5.81 -9.27 5.32
CA LEU A 171 5.52 -7.88 5.60
C LEU A 171 5.07 -7.13 4.35
N THR A 172 4.31 -6.06 4.57
CA THR A 172 4.00 -5.07 3.55
C THR A 172 4.34 -3.68 4.04
N GLY A 173 4.93 -2.88 3.16
CA GLY A 173 5.18 -1.46 3.37
C GLY A 173 4.00 -0.64 2.90
N ARG A 174 3.59 0.33 3.71
CA ARG A 174 2.49 1.25 3.37
C ARG A 174 2.93 2.67 3.67
N LEU A 175 2.58 3.57 2.77
CA LEU A 175 2.44 4.99 3.07
C LEU A 175 0.99 5.17 3.53
N PRO A 176 0.71 5.54 4.78
CA PRO A 176 -0.67 5.69 5.25
C PRO A 176 -1.43 6.67 4.35
N SER A 177 -2.46 6.15 3.67
CA SER A 177 -3.36 6.94 2.84
C SER A 177 -4.37 7.63 3.73
N GLY A 178 -3.96 8.70 4.40
CA GLY A 178 -4.82 9.49 5.27
C GLY A 178 -4.77 10.96 4.88
N LYS A 179 -5.92 11.65 5.00
CA LYS A 179 -6.02 13.12 5.05
C LYS A 179 -5.29 13.73 6.26
N MET A 180 -4.64 12.91 7.09
CA MET A 180 -3.83 13.37 8.21
C MET A 180 -2.59 14.05 7.65
N ASP A 181 -2.54 15.36 7.89
CA ASP A 181 -1.37 16.22 7.74
C ASP A 181 -0.41 15.80 6.63
N ALA A 182 -0.72 16.25 5.40
CA ALA A 182 0.18 16.14 4.25
C ALA A 182 1.59 16.72 4.54
N SER A 183 1.73 17.47 5.64
CA SER A 183 2.97 18.03 6.16
C SER A 183 3.98 16.98 6.64
N LYS A 184 3.56 15.77 7.04
CA LYS A 184 4.46 14.73 7.57
C LYS A 184 4.08 13.33 7.08
N PRO A 185 4.49 12.92 5.86
CA PRO A 185 4.32 11.54 5.42
C PRO A 185 4.94 10.57 6.42
N SER A 186 4.24 9.48 6.70
CA SER A 186 4.75 8.36 7.48
C SER A 186 4.91 7.14 6.58
N TYR A 187 5.80 6.23 6.97
CA TYR A 187 6.01 4.96 6.31
C TYR A 187 5.91 3.85 7.36
N VAL A 188 5.10 2.83 7.09
CA VAL A 188 4.86 1.74 8.05
C VAL A 188 5.10 0.37 7.42
N LEU A 189 5.67 -0.55 8.20
CA LEU A 189 5.80 -1.97 7.86
C LEU A 189 4.94 -2.79 8.82
N VAL A 190 4.08 -3.65 8.28
CA VAL A 190 3.12 -4.47 9.06
C VAL A 190 3.11 -5.93 8.59
N CYS A 191 2.81 -6.89 9.49
CA CYS A 191 2.58 -8.30 9.11
C CYS A 191 1.40 -8.37 8.13
N VAL A 192 1.56 -9.09 7.02
CA VAL A 192 0.46 -9.25 6.05
C VAL A 192 -0.49 -10.36 6.46
N LEU A 193 0.01 -11.40 7.13
CA LEU A 193 -0.78 -12.57 7.49
C LEU A 193 -1.94 -12.16 8.39
N ASP A 194 -1.72 -11.32 9.38
CA ASP A 194 -2.79 -10.85 10.26
C ASP A 194 -2.61 -9.37 10.55
N SER A 195 -2.87 -8.54 9.54
CA SER A 195 -2.65 -7.09 9.71
C SER A 195 -3.59 -6.44 10.74
N ALA A 196 -4.59 -7.16 11.23
CA ALA A 196 -5.51 -6.69 12.27
C ALA A 196 -5.07 -7.11 13.69
N GLN A 197 -4.48 -8.30 13.87
CA GLN A 197 -4.17 -8.84 15.21
C GLN A 197 -2.68 -9.11 15.43
N CYS A 198 -1.85 -9.16 14.39
CA CYS A 198 -0.41 -9.29 14.58
C CYS A 198 0.18 -8.00 15.17
N PRO A 199 0.87 -8.08 16.33
CA PRO A 199 1.42 -6.90 16.98
C PRO A 199 2.61 -6.31 16.23
N PHE A 200 3.18 -7.03 15.25
CA PHE A 200 4.34 -6.57 14.49
C PHE A 200 4.06 -5.24 13.78
N PHE A 201 4.90 -4.25 14.06
CA PHE A 201 4.73 -2.91 13.54
C PHE A 201 6.06 -2.15 13.57
N VAL A 202 6.43 -1.52 12.46
CA VAL A 202 7.53 -0.56 12.41
C VAL A 202 7.05 0.71 11.75
N LYS A 203 7.25 1.86 12.41
CA LYS A 203 6.83 3.17 11.91
C LYS A 203 8.02 4.10 11.74
N PHE A 204 7.99 4.80 10.62
CA PHE A 204 8.89 5.89 10.30
C PHE A 204 8.07 7.15 10.05
N GLU A 205 8.54 8.28 10.58
CA GLU A 205 7.99 9.60 10.31
C GLU A 205 9.00 10.42 9.54
N SER A 206 8.56 11.07 8.47
CA SER A 206 9.42 12.01 7.75
C SER A 206 9.80 13.18 8.65
N LEU A 207 11.07 13.55 8.58
CA LEU A 207 11.59 14.76 9.19
C LEU A 207 11.66 15.87 8.14
N PRO A 208 11.58 17.15 8.55
CA PRO A 208 11.79 18.27 7.65
C PRO A 208 13.10 18.12 6.87
N ARG A 209 13.01 18.32 5.57
CA ARG A 209 14.17 18.30 4.68
C ARG A 209 15.03 19.53 4.97
N GLU A 210 16.30 19.31 5.31
CA GLU A 210 17.28 20.39 5.34
C GLU A 210 17.52 20.93 3.92
N HIS A 211 17.83 22.21 3.80
CA HIS A 211 18.08 22.83 2.50
C HIS A 211 19.18 22.07 1.74
N GLY A 212 18.83 21.47 0.59
CA GLY A 212 19.74 20.65 -0.21
C GLY A 212 20.01 19.24 0.31
N GLY A 213 19.46 18.86 1.48
CA GLY A 213 19.69 17.54 2.09
C GLY A 213 18.91 16.40 1.45
N GLU A 214 19.27 15.16 1.79
CA GLU A 214 18.45 13.98 1.48
C GLU A 214 17.20 13.94 2.37
N GLU A 215 16.20 13.16 1.97
CA GLU A 215 15.02 12.91 2.80
C GLU A 215 15.42 12.16 4.08
N ARG A 216 14.87 12.56 5.22
CA ARG A 216 15.20 11.96 6.52
C ARG A 216 13.95 11.38 7.14
N TRP A 217 14.12 10.24 7.79
CA TRP A 217 13.05 9.51 8.44
C TRP A 217 13.48 9.15 9.85
N MET A 218 12.64 9.42 10.84
CA MET A 218 12.85 8.97 12.21
C MET A 218 12.06 7.68 12.43
N CYS A 219 12.70 6.64 12.94
CA CYS A 219 11.96 5.49 13.46
C CYS A 219 11.25 5.89 14.75
N THR A 220 9.92 5.82 14.78
CA THR A 220 9.13 6.27 15.95
C THR A 220 8.53 5.11 16.73
N GLU A 221 8.41 3.93 16.13
CA GLU A 221 7.86 2.77 16.81
C GLU A 221 8.42 1.49 16.22
N VAL A 222 8.78 0.56 17.09
CA VAL A 222 9.20 -0.80 16.76
C VAL A 222 8.46 -1.76 17.68
N ARG A 223 7.75 -2.70 17.08
CA ARG A 223 7.18 -3.90 17.68
C ARG A 223 7.63 -5.08 16.82
N ALA A 224 8.63 -5.81 17.28
CA ALA A 224 9.29 -6.90 16.56
C ALA A 224 8.56 -8.24 16.70
N GLN A 225 7.70 -8.37 17.72
CA GLN A 225 6.98 -9.60 17.98
C GLN A 225 5.93 -9.89 16.89
N HIS A 226 5.92 -11.14 16.43
CA HIS A 226 4.87 -11.70 15.60
C HIS A 226 3.98 -12.63 16.44
N SER A 227 2.66 -12.51 16.30
CA SER A 227 1.70 -13.55 16.72
C SER A 227 1.25 -14.43 15.54
N CYS A 228 1.60 -14.03 14.31
CA CYS A 228 1.33 -14.70 13.05
C CYS A 228 2.48 -15.67 12.69
N ILE A 229 2.20 -16.84 12.11
CA ILE A 229 3.19 -17.67 11.40
C ILE A 229 2.54 -18.16 10.10
N SER A 230 3.23 -18.03 8.96
CA SER A 230 2.71 -18.52 7.68
C SER A 230 2.83 -20.03 7.59
N SER A 231 1.91 -20.67 6.87
CA SER A 231 2.05 -22.07 6.45
C SER A 231 3.03 -22.27 5.29
N ALA A 232 3.64 -21.21 4.76
CA ALA A 232 4.63 -21.31 3.69
C ALA A 232 5.82 -22.18 4.11
N ALA A 233 6.28 -23.04 3.20
CA ALA A 233 7.45 -23.89 3.39
C ALA A 233 8.70 -23.07 3.73
N LYS A 234 9.78 -23.73 4.20
CA LYS A 234 11.07 -23.05 4.44
C LYS A 234 11.56 -22.33 3.18
N PRO A 235 12.18 -21.14 3.29
CA PRO A 235 12.67 -20.39 2.13
C PRO A 235 13.60 -21.22 1.24
N GLN A 236 13.35 -21.23 -0.08
CA GLN A 236 14.21 -21.91 -1.04
C GLN A 236 15.62 -21.29 -1.09
N LYS A 237 16.64 -22.06 -1.51
CA LYS A 237 18.05 -21.60 -1.61
C LYS A 237 18.20 -20.25 -2.34
N ARG A 238 17.45 -20.07 -3.43
CA ARG A 238 17.44 -18.83 -4.23
C ARG A 238 16.84 -17.62 -3.50
N LEU A 239 15.87 -17.83 -2.61
CA LEU A 239 15.31 -16.78 -1.77
C LEU A 239 16.28 -16.44 -0.65
N LYS A 240 16.83 -17.47 0.03
CA LYS A 240 17.86 -17.31 1.06
C LYS A 240 19.05 -16.49 0.54
N TRP A 241 19.51 -16.76 -0.68
CA TRP A 241 20.59 -16.00 -1.31
C TRP A 241 20.24 -14.51 -1.50
N ARG A 242 18.99 -14.19 -1.88
CA ARG A 242 18.52 -12.79 -1.99
C ARG A 242 18.39 -12.13 -0.63
N MET A 243 17.90 -12.85 0.38
CA MET A 243 17.81 -12.37 1.76
C MET A 243 19.20 -12.07 2.33
N ALA A 244 20.18 -12.93 2.06
CA ALA A 244 21.56 -12.79 2.52
C ALA A 244 22.34 -11.64 1.86
N PHE A 245 21.82 -11.04 0.78
CA PHE A 245 22.39 -9.83 0.20
C PHE A 245 22.28 -8.63 1.15
N PHE A 246 21.23 -8.60 1.98
CA PHE A 246 20.97 -7.50 2.89
C PHE A 246 21.56 -7.78 4.27
N PRO A 247 21.99 -6.73 5.01
CA PRO A 247 22.46 -6.87 6.38
C PRO A 247 21.45 -7.61 7.26
N ARG A 248 21.95 -8.39 8.23
CA ARG A 248 21.07 -8.88 9.29
C ARG A 248 20.62 -7.70 10.13
N ILE A 249 19.39 -7.70 10.61
CA ILE A 249 18.87 -6.62 11.44
C ILE A 249 18.38 -7.15 12.78
N THR A 250 18.64 -6.38 13.84
CA THR A 250 18.07 -6.54 15.17
C THR A 250 17.08 -5.40 15.40
N LEU A 251 15.85 -5.74 15.76
CA LEU A 251 14.82 -4.77 16.10
C LEU A 251 14.75 -4.63 17.61
N VAL A 252 14.82 -3.41 18.11
CA VAL A 252 14.68 -3.10 19.54
C VAL A 252 13.31 -2.47 19.76
N ASP A 253 12.47 -3.14 20.52
CA ASP A 253 11.09 -2.70 20.77
C ASP A 253 11.06 -1.37 21.53
N GLY A 254 10.05 -0.55 21.20
CA GLY A 254 9.78 0.70 21.90
C GLY A 254 8.96 1.67 21.05
N CYS A 255 8.70 2.86 21.61
CA CYS A 255 7.98 3.93 20.94
C CYS A 255 8.48 5.30 21.42
N ILE A 256 8.54 6.27 20.50
CA ILE A 256 8.69 7.69 20.80
C ILE A 256 7.35 8.37 20.52
N GLY A 257 6.79 8.99 21.55
CA GLY A 257 5.48 9.63 21.49
C GLY A 257 4.34 8.66 21.77
N GLU A 258 3.17 8.93 21.19
CA GLU A 258 2.01 8.07 21.36
C GLU A 258 2.11 6.82 20.47
N PRO A 259 1.98 5.61 21.06
CA PRO A 259 1.95 4.37 20.29
C PRO A 259 0.85 4.39 19.24
N HIS A 260 1.15 3.94 18.03
CA HIS A 260 0.15 3.80 16.98
C HIS A 260 -0.88 2.75 17.41
N ARG A 261 -2.04 3.23 17.84
CA ARG A 261 -3.18 2.35 18.10
C ARG A 261 -3.72 1.88 16.75
N PRO A 262 -3.65 0.58 16.43
CA PRO A 262 -4.32 0.08 15.25
C PRO A 262 -5.79 0.50 15.35
N ASN A 263 -6.33 1.05 14.26
CA ASN A 263 -7.75 1.36 14.23
C ASN A 263 -8.49 0.07 14.61
N PRO A 264 -9.36 0.08 15.64
CA PRO A 264 -10.11 -1.11 15.99
C PRO A 264 -10.80 -1.59 14.71
N PRO A 265 -10.84 -2.91 14.45
CA PRO A 265 -11.52 -3.44 13.29
C PRO A 265 -12.92 -2.83 13.29
N ARG A 266 -13.22 -2.01 12.27
CA ARG A 266 -14.51 -1.31 12.20
C ARG A 266 -15.59 -2.38 12.23
N LYS A 267 -16.30 -2.49 13.35
CA LYS A 267 -17.37 -3.47 13.53
C LYS A 267 -18.38 -3.25 12.39
N LYS A 268 -18.59 -4.29 11.57
CA LYS A 268 -19.67 -4.46 10.58
C LYS A 268 -19.50 -3.98 9.14
N GLU A 269 -18.38 -3.42 8.72
CA GLU A 269 -18.12 -3.28 7.28
C GLU A 269 -17.08 -4.30 6.86
N ASN A 270 -17.48 -5.21 5.96
CA ASN A 270 -16.62 -6.12 5.20
C ASN A 270 -15.68 -5.30 4.29
N HIS A 271 -14.84 -4.46 4.90
CA HIS A 271 -13.62 -3.97 4.32
C HIS A 271 -12.72 -5.19 4.22
N ILE A 272 -12.80 -5.88 3.07
CA ILE A 272 -11.63 -6.51 2.45
C ILE A 272 -10.50 -5.52 2.72
N LEU A 273 -9.57 -5.86 3.61
CA LEU A 273 -8.53 -4.94 4.04
C LEU A 273 -7.87 -4.46 2.75
N ALA A 274 -7.47 -3.19 2.62
CA ALA A 274 -6.71 -2.79 1.43
C ALA A 274 -5.47 -3.70 1.19
N ALA A 275 -5.01 -4.39 2.25
CA ALA A 275 -4.10 -5.53 2.23
C ALA A 275 -4.57 -6.70 1.34
N ASP A 276 -5.82 -7.13 1.48
CA ASP A 276 -6.43 -8.24 0.75
C ASP A 276 -6.63 -7.88 -0.73
N GLN A 277 -6.94 -6.62 -1.06
CA GLN A 277 -7.01 -6.18 -2.47
C GLN A 277 -5.64 -6.17 -3.17
N HIS A 278 -4.54 -5.93 -2.44
CA HIS A 278 -3.19 -5.84 -3.00
C HIS A 278 -2.36 -7.12 -2.84
N ILE A 279 -2.79 -8.03 -1.95
CA ILE A 279 -1.97 -9.16 -1.56
C ILE A 279 -2.79 -10.44 -1.32
N GLY A 280 -4.13 -10.39 -1.30
CA GLY A 280 -5.05 -11.55 -1.28
C GLY A 280 -4.89 -12.46 -0.06
N ALA A 281 -5.70 -13.52 0.00
CA ALA A 281 -5.61 -14.49 1.09
C ALA A 281 -4.21 -15.11 1.13
N PHE A 282 -3.45 -14.79 2.18
CA PHE A 282 -2.20 -15.49 2.44
C PHE A 282 -2.50 -16.92 2.90
N PRO A 283 -1.62 -17.87 2.58
CA PRO A 283 -1.65 -19.17 3.23
C PRO A 283 -1.32 -18.97 4.72
N GLN A 284 -2.38 -18.88 5.52
CA GLN A 284 -2.33 -18.89 6.98
C GLN A 284 -2.49 -20.35 7.41
N GLN A 285 -1.64 -20.80 8.33
CA GLN A 285 -2.07 -21.86 9.22
C GLN A 285 -3.12 -21.23 10.12
N ASN A 286 -4.31 -21.80 10.23
CA ASN A 286 -5.27 -21.42 11.26
C ASN A 286 -4.61 -21.73 12.62
N GLY A 287 -3.85 -20.76 13.12
CA GLY A 287 -3.21 -20.78 14.41
C GLY A 287 -4.29 -20.59 15.47
N ARG A 288 -5.12 -21.59 15.69
CA ARG A 288 -5.31 -21.98 17.08
C ARG A 288 -3.92 -22.45 17.50
N LEU A 289 -3.17 -21.56 18.17
CA LEU A 289 -2.18 -22.03 19.13
C LEU A 289 -2.85 -23.19 19.89
N PRO A 290 -2.20 -24.34 20.08
CA PRO A 290 -2.69 -25.30 21.04
C PRO A 290 -2.71 -24.56 22.38
N SER A 291 -3.87 -23.99 22.71
CA SER A 291 -4.24 -23.81 24.10
C SER A 291 -4.17 -25.22 24.64
N ASN A 292 -3.23 -25.50 25.52
CA ASN A 292 -3.17 -26.77 26.24
C ASN A 292 -4.40 -26.98 27.16
N ALA A 293 -5.43 -26.14 27.06
CA ALA A 293 -6.77 -26.55 27.39
C ALA A 293 -7.31 -27.40 26.22
N ALA A 294 -7.24 -28.73 26.39
CA ALA A 294 -8.14 -29.62 25.67
C ALA A 294 -9.55 -29.00 25.67
N PRO A 295 -10.32 -29.09 24.58
CA PRO A 295 -11.74 -28.82 24.66
C PRO A 295 -12.29 -29.83 25.66
N THR A 296 -12.54 -29.39 26.89
CA THR A 296 -13.36 -30.15 27.81
C THR A 296 -14.69 -30.27 27.09
N GLU A 297 -15.00 -31.47 26.60
CA GLU A 297 -16.37 -31.83 26.30
C GLU A 297 -17.15 -31.50 27.57
N GLU A 298 -17.98 -30.46 27.51
CA GLU A 298 -18.84 -30.09 28.61
C GLU A 298 -19.94 -31.16 28.65
N ILE A 299 -19.63 -32.29 29.26
CA ILE A 299 -20.62 -33.31 29.59
C ILE A 299 -21.47 -32.69 30.70
N VAL A 300 -22.59 -32.10 30.31
CA VAL A 300 -23.60 -31.64 31.26
C VAL A 300 -24.27 -32.90 31.80
N HIS A 301 -23.86 -33.31 33.00
CA HIS A 301 -24.53 -34.37 33.73
C HIS A 301 -25.86 -33.84 34.28
N HIS A 302 -26.96 -34.38 33.77
CA HIS A 302 -28.27 -34.14 34.35
C HIS A 302 -28.42 -34.97 35.64
N PRO A 303 -29.17 -34.48 36.65
CA PRO A 303 -29.36 -35.18 37.93
C PRO A 303 -30.10 -36.52 37.82
N ASP A 304 -30.60 -36.87 36.64
CA ASP A 304 -31.25 -38.14 36.31
C ASP A 304 -30.30 -39.21 35.75
N GLY A 305 -29.00 -38.92 35.67
CA GLY A 305 -27.97 -39.87 35.22
C GLY A 305 -27.80 -39.93 33.69
N THR A 306 -28.48 -39.07 32.94
CA THR A 306 -28.35 -39.00 31.48
C THR A 306 -27.25 -38.01 31.08
N SER A 307 -26.32 -38.45 30.23
CA SER A 307 -25.22 -37.60 29.73
C SER A 307 -25.49 -37.23 28.27
N THR A 308 -25.61 -35.93 27.96
CA THR A 308 -25.88 -35.43 26.61
C THR A 308 -24.63 -34.77 26.02
N ILE A 309 -24.13 -35.29 24.90
CA ILE A 309 -22.99 -34.73 24.16
C ILE A 309 -23.51 -33.63 23.23
N LEU A 310 -23.21 -32.36 23.53
CA LEU A 310 -23.52 -31.23 22.65
C LEU A 310 -22.47 -31.15 21.51
N LEU A 311 -22.80 -31.76 20.37
CA LEU A 311 -22.06 -31.55 19.13
C LEU A 311 -22.17 -30.07 18.70
N PRO A 312 -21.07 -29.43 18.26
CA PRO A 312 -21.12 -28.06 17.76
C PRO A 312 -22.08 -28.00 16.57
N ALA A 313 -23.04 -27.09 16.63
CA ALA A 313 -24.05 -26.87 15.61
C ALA A 313 -23.42 -26.90 14.21
N SER A 314 -23.95 -27.78 13.35
CA SER A 314 -23.50 -27.91 11.98
C SER A 314 -23.54 -26.54 11.31
N ARG A 315 -22.45 -26.18 10.61
CA ARG A 315 -22.40 -24.98 9.79
C ARG A 315 -23.51 -25.07 8.75
N ASP A 316 -24.52 -24.24 8.92
CA ASP A 316 -25.66 -24.12 8.01
C ASP A 316 -25.15 -23.85 6.58
N PRO A 317 -25.34 -24.79 5.62
CA PRO A 317 -24.91 -24.63 4.23
C PRO A 317 -25.51 -23.37 3.58
N LEU A 318 -26.66 -22.92 4.08
CA LEU A 318 -27.34 -21.73 3.57
C LEU A 318 -26.59 -20.44 3.92
N ALA A 319 -25.87 -20.39 5.05
CA ALA A 319 -25.12 -19.20 5.44
C ALA A 319 -23.97 -18.88 4.47
N ALA A 320 -23.34 -19.91 3.91
CA ALA A 320 -22.30 -19.75 2.88
C ALA A 320 -22.90 -19.25 1.54
N HIS A 321 -24.10 -19.75 1.19
CA HIS A 321 -24.82 -19.35 -0.01
C HIS A 321 -25.29 -17.87 0.05
N TRP A 322 -25.83 -17.44 1.20
CA TRP A 322 -26.23 -16.04 1.41
C TRP A 322 -25.05 -15.07 1.36
N SER A 323 -23.88 -15.48 1.88
CA SER A 323 -22.67 -14.65 1.78
C SER A 323 -22.21 -14.43 0.33
N TRP A 324 -22.43 -15.40 -0.56
CA TRP A 324 -22.08 -15.28 -1.98
C TRP A 324 -23.04 -14.33 -2.70
N ILE A 325 -24.35 -14.44 -2.44
CA ILE A 325 -25.38 -13.55 -3.01
C ILE A 325 -25.10 -12.09 -2.64
N TRP A 326 -24.86 -11.80 -1.35
CA TRP A 326 -24.56 -10.43 -0.92
C TRP A 326 -23.24 -9.88 -1.49
N SER A 327 -22.27 -10.73 -1.79
CA SER A 327 -21.05 -10.30 -2.48
C SER A 327 -21.35 -9.91 -3.93
N ALA A 328 -22.15 -10.72 -4.63
CA ALA A 328 -22.52 -10.46 -6.02
C ALA A 328 -23.36 -9.17 -6.17
N GLU A 329 -24.32 -8.94 -5.27
CA GLU A 329 -25.12 -7.70 -5.25
C GLU A 329 -24.25 -6.46 -5.04
N ARG A 330 -23.24 -6.55 -4.17
CA ARG A 330 -22.32 -5.44 -3.91
C ARG A 330 -21.37 -5.18 -5.08
N ASP A 331 -20.89 -6.23 -5.73
CA ASP A 331 -20.04 -6.10 -6.91
C ASP A 331 -20.83 -5.45 -8.07
N LEU A 332 -22.12 -5.77 -8.21
CA LEU A 332 -23.03 -5.11 -9.13
C LEU A 332 -23.18 -3.61 -8.79
N GLU A 333 -23.45 -3.25 -7.53
CA GLU A 333 -23.57 -1.85 -7.10
C GLU A 333 -22.27 -1.05 -7.38
N LEU A 334 -21.10 -1.65 -7.13
CA LEU A 334 -19.82 -1.00 -7.42
C LEU A 334 -19.61 -0.82 -8.92
N ALA A 335 -20.01 -1.79 -9.74
CA ALA A 335 -19.96 -1.70 -11.20
C ALA A 335 -20.90 -0.60 -11.72
N GLU A 336 -22.10 -0.48 -11.17
CA GLU A 336 -23.05 0.58 -11.50
C GLU A 336 -22.50 1.97 -11.16
N ARG A 337 -21.92 2.15 -9.97
CA ARG A 337 -21.28 3.43 -9.58
C ARG A 337 -20.13 3.80 -10.51
N ARG A 338 -19.28 2.84 -10.90
CA ARG A 338 -18.20 3.07 -11.87
C ARG A 338 -18.75 3.44 -13.25
N THR A 339 -19.84 2.82 -13.66
CA THR A 339 -20.50 3.12 -14.95
C THR A 339 -21.08 4.52 -14.94
N ALA A 340 -21.71 4.95 -13.84
CA ALA A 340 -22.20 6.31 -13.66
C ALA A 340 -21.07 7.35 -13.69
N GLU A 341 -19.95 7.08 -13.02
CA GLU A 341 -18.77 7.95 -13.05
C GLU A 341 -18.18 8.07 -14.47
N LEU A 342 -18.11 6.96 -15.21
CA LEU A 342 -17.65 6.96 -16.60
C LEU A 342 -18.58 7.74 -17.52
N LYS A 343 -19.91 7.60 -17.37
CA LYS A 343 -20.90 8.39 -18.12
C LYS A 343 -20.73 9.89 -17.84
N TYR A 344 -20.60 10.28 -16.58
CA TYR A 344 -20.37 11.68 -16.20
C TYR A 344 -19.08 12.25 -16.84
N ARG A 345 -17.98 11.49 -16.81
CA ARG A 345 -16.71 11.92 -17.45
C ARG A 345 -16.84 12.03 -18.97
N TYR A 346 -17.58 11.11 -19.59
CA TYR A 346 -17.83 11.13 -21.03
C TYR A 346 -18.66 12.36 -21.43
N GLU A 347 -19.71 12.69 -20.69
CA GLU A 347 -20.51 13.90 -20.89
C GLU A 347 -19.69 15.18 -20.71
N ALA A 348 -18.83 15.24 -19.68
CA ALA A 348 -17.92 16.36 -19.48
C ALA A 348 -16.94 16.53 -20.66
N MET A 349 -16.42 15.43 -21.20
CA MET A 349 -15.57 15.46 -22.40
C MET A 349 -16.33 15.96 -23.64
N LEU A 350 -17.59 15.55 -23.83
CA LEU A 350 -18.41 16.04 -24.94
C LEU A 350 -18.62 17.56 -24.86
N GLN A 351 -18.81 18.11 -23.65
CA GLN A 351 -18.92 19.57 -23.48
C GLN A 351 -17.63 20.30 -23.87
N VAL A 352 -16.45 19.75 -23.56
CA VAL A 352 -15.16 20.32 -23.98
C VAL A 352 -15.03 20.29 -25.50
N VAL A 353 -15.37 19.17 -26.14
CA VAL A 353 -15.33 19.04 -27.61
C VAL A 353 -16.30 20.02 -28.28
N GLU A 354 -17.50 20.18 -27.73
CA GLU A 354 -18.49 21.14 -28.26
C GLU A 354 -18.06 22.60 -28.06
N GLY A 355 -17.34 22.88 -26.96
CA GLY A 355 -16.67 24.16 -26.73
C GLY A 355 -15.62 24.46 -27.80
N GLU A 356 -14.74 23.50 -28.09
CA GLU A 356 -13.71 23.66 -29.13
C GLU A 356 -14.32 23.79 -30.54
N LYS A 357 -15.37 23.03 -30.87
CA LYS A 357 -16.10 23.20 -32.13
C LYS A 357 -16.66 24.63 -32.30
N ARG A 358 -17.24 25.20 -31.23
CA ARG A 358 -17.70 26.59 -31.25
C ARG A 358 -16.57 27.58 -31.47
N ARG A 359 -15.41 27.41 -30.81
CA ARG A 359 -14.24 28.26 -31.03
C ARG A 359 -13.71 28.17 -32.46
N VAL A 360 -13.69 26.98 -33.05
CA VAL A 360 -13.29 26.78 -34.45
C VAL A 360 -14.29 27.45 -35.41
N ALA A 361 -15.59 27.30 -35.18
CA ALA A 361 -16.62 27.95 -35.99
C ALA A 361 -16.56 29.48 -35.90
N GLU A 362 -16.32 30.04 -34.71
CA GLU A 362 -16.15 31.47 -34.50
C GLU A 362 -14.91 32.01 -35.23
N LYS A 363 -13.77 31.31 -35.12
CA LYS A 363 -12.56 31.64 -35.89
C LYS A 363 -12.81 31.64 -37.40
N ARG A 364 -13.56 30.65 -37.90
CA ARG A 364 -13.91 30.56 -39.32
C ARG A 364 -14.79 31.74 -39.77
N ARG A 365 -15.84 32.08 -39.02
CA ARG A 365 -16.68 33.26 -39.31
C ARG A 365 -15.88 34.55 -39.30
N TRP A 366 -14.93 34.69 -38.37
CA TRP A 366 -14.07 35.85 -38.30
C TRP A 366 -13.13 35.95 -39.51
N GLN A 367 -12.57 34.82 -39.97
CA GLN A 367 -11.80 34.77 -41.22
C GLN A 367 -12.64 35.16 -42.43
N GLU A 368 -13.85 34.60 -42.57
CA GLU A 368 -14.78 34.94 -43.66
C GLU A 368 -15.15 36.44 -43.65
N ALA A 369 -15.30 37.05 -42.47
CA ALA A 369 -15.58 38.48 -42.33
C ALA A 369 -14.40 39.37 -42.73
N LEU A 370 -13.16 38.95 -42.45
CA LEU A 370 -11.96 39.67 -42.89
C LEU A 370 -11.79 39.62 -44.41
N GLU A 371 -12.02 38.44 -45.01
CA GLU A 371 -11.96 38.26 -46.47
C GLU A 371 -12.97 39.17 -47.18
N GLN A 372 -14.19 39.28 -46.66
CA GLN A 372 -15.21 40.19 -47.21
C GLN A 372 -14.83 41.67 -47.11
N ARG A 373 -14.00 42.06 -46.14
CA ARG A 373 -13.51 43.44 -45.96
C ARG A 373 -12.26 43.76 -46.79
N GLY A 374 -11.67 42.77 -47.45
CA GLY A 374 -10.39 42.93 -48.16
C GLY A 374 -9.21 43.15 -47.22
N GLU A 375 -9.35 42.82 -45.93
CA GLU A 375 -8.28 42.93 -44.95
C GLU A 375 -7.38 41.68 -45.01
N PRO A 376 -6.05 41.82 -44.98
CA PRO A 376 -5.15 40.67 -44.99
C PRO A 376 -5.35 39.83 -43.72
N VAL A 377 -5.61 38.54 -43.90
CA VAL A 377 -5.77 37.60 -42.77
C VAL A 377 -4.46 37.58 -41.98
N PRO A 378 -4.46 37.96 -40.69
CA PRO A 378 -3.25 37.93 -39.89
C PRO A 378 -2.78 36.48 -39.77
N VAL A 379 -1.56 36.21 -40.22
CA VAL A 379 -0.90 34.92 -40.06
C VAL A 379 -0.59 34.76 -38.59
N PHE A 380 -1.48 34.11 -37.85
CA PHE A 380 -1.19 33.72 -36.49
C PHE A 380 -0.02 32.72 -36.55
N PRO A 381 1.07 32.95 -35.79
CA PRO A 381 2.14 31.97 -35.69
C PRO A 381 1.53 30.63 -35.23
N PRO A 382 2.08 29.49 -35.67
CA PRO A 382 1.60 28.18 -35.24
C PRO A 382 1.47 28.18 -33.73
N PRO A 383 0.39 27.61 -33.17
CA PRO A 383 0.17 27.65 -31.73
C PRO A 383 1.42 27.09 -31.07
N VAL A 384 2.19 27.96 -30.40
CA VAL A 384 3.29 27.55 -29.55
C VAL A 384 2.62 26.66 -28.53
N HIS A 385 2.88 25.35 -28.60
CA HIS A 385 2.36 24.39 -27.64
C HIS A 385 2.58 25.01 -26.27
N PRO A 386 1.51 25.36 -25.52
CA PRO A 386 1.70 26.03 -24.26
C PRO A 386 2.54 25.06 -23.43
N THR A 387 3.73 25.51 -23.04
CA THR A 387 4.47 24.90 -21.95
C THR A 387 3.44 24.70 -20.85
N VAL A 388 3.09 23.44 -20.57
CA VAL A 388 1.93 23.07 -19.77
C VAL A 388 2.04 23.78 -18.42
N ARG A 389 1.40 24.94 -18.29
CA ARG A 389 1.16 25.55 -16.99
C ARG A 389 0.19 24.60 -16.30
N PRO A 390 0.47 24.16 -15.06
CA PRO A 390 -0.47 23.35 -14.33
C PRO A 390 -1.82 24.05 -14.32
N LEU A 391 -2.87 23.35 -14.73
CA LEU A 391 -4.25 23.79 -14.59
C LEU A 391 -4.46 24.22 -13.14
N GLN A 392 -4.67 25.52 -12.92
CA GLN A 392 -5.26 25.99 -11.68
C GLN A 392 -6.66 25.35 -11.62
N HIS A 393 -6.93 24.59 -10.56
CA HIS A 393 -8.22 23.97 -10.36
C HIS A 393 -9.32 25.04 -10.39
N PRO A 394 -10.49 24.75 -10.99
CA PRO A 394 -11.65 25.62 -10.81
C PRO A 394 -11.96 25.74 -9.31
N PRO A 395 -12.42 26.90 -8.83
CA PRO A 395 -12.85 27.03 -7.45
C PRO A 395 -13.95 26.01 -7.14
N PRO A 396 -14.00 25.46 -5.92
CA PRO A 396 -15.07 24.56 -5.53
C PRO A 396 -16.42 25.27 -5.68
N PRO A 397 -17.50 24.53 -6.01
CA PRO A 397 -18.83 25.11 -6.07
C PRO A 397 -19.22 25.71 -4.70
N PRO A 398 -20.02 26.78 -4.67
CA PRO A 398 -20.49 27.38 -3.43
C PRO A 398 -21.25 26.32 -2.62
N PHE A 399 -20.86 26.15 -1.35
CA PHE A 399 -21.51 25.27 -0.41
C PHE A 399 -23.00 25.63 -0.29
N LEU A 400 -23.88 24.69 -0.62
CA LEU A 400 -25.27 24.74 -0.16
C LEU A 400 -25.27 24.71 1.37
N ALA A 401 -25.95 25.69 1.96
CA ALA A 401 -26.10 25.83 3.40
C ALA A 401 -26.59 24.51 4.02
N THR A 402 -25.86 24.02 5.02
CA THR A 402 -26.27 22.92 5.88
C THR A 402 -27.58 23.25 6.60
N PRO A 403 -28.57 22.34 6.65
CA PRO A 403 -29.76 22.55 7.46
C PRO A 403 -29.37 22.59 8.95
N VAL A 404 -29.91 23.60 9.64
CA VAL A 404 -29.78 23.81 11.08
C VAL A 404 -30.27 22.56 11.82
N SER A 405 -29.41 21.97 12.65
CA SER A 405 -29.80 20.85 13.50
C SER A 405 -30.83 21.31 14.54
N PRO A 406 -31.89 20.53 14.81
CA PRO A 406 -32.84 20.87 15.87
C PRO A 406 -32.17 20.79 17.25
N PRO A 407 -32.61 21.61 18.22
CA PRO A 407 -32.03 21.65 19.55
C PRO A 407 -32.27 20.32 20.29
N PRO A 408 -31.36 19.96 21.22
CA PRO A 408 -31.50 18.74 21.98
C PRO A 408 -32.69 18.82 22.94
N PRO A 409 -33.36 17.69 23.22
CA PRO A 409 -34.47 17.65 24.18
C PRO A 409 -33.97 17.90 25.61
N PRO A 410 -34.82 18.45 26.50
CA PRO A 410 -34.46 18.77 27.87
C PRO A 410 -34.13 17.51 28.67
N LYS A 411 -33.07 17.61 29.48
CA LYS A 411 -32.60 16.54 30.38
C LYS A 411 -33.62 16.29 31.49
N ARG A 412 -34.08 15.05 31.63
CA ARG A 412 -34.88 14.60 32.79
C ARG A 412 -34.04 14.65 34.08
N PRO A 413 -34.65 14.99 35.24
CA PRO A 413 -33.96 14.96 36.52
C PRO A 413 -33.65 13.52 36.95
N ARG A 414 -32.42 13.29 37.43
CA ARG A 414 -32.03 12.03 38.08
C ARG A 414 -32.53 12.03 39.52
N LEU A 415 -33.34 11.03 39.87
CA LEU A 415 -33.60 10.65 41.26
C LEU A 415 -32.29 10.17 41.89
N ILE A 416 -31.92 10.77 43.01
CA ILE A 416 -30.89 10.25 43.93
C ILE A 416 -31.64 9.50 45.02
N VAL A 417 -31.49 8.17 45.06
CA VAL A 417 -31.90 7.34 46.20
C VAL A 417 -30.64 7.05 47.00
N GLY A 418 -30.60 7.55 48.24
CA GLY A 418 -29.56 7.25 49.20
C GLY A 418 -30.07 6.31 50.30
N THR A 419 -29.24 5.35 50.72
CA THR A 419 -29.32 4.68 52.02
C THR A 419 -27.88 4.40 52.49
N GLY A 420 -27.55 4.83 53.73
CA GLY A 420 -26.20 4.95 54.33
C GLY A 420 -25.54 3.62 54.77
N PRO A 421 -24.78 3.53 55.90
CA PRO A 421 -24.36 4.54 56.89
C PRO A 421 -22.81 4.54 57.16
N PRO A 422 -22.28 5.33 58.14
CA PRO A 422 -20.89 5.82 58.16
C PRO A 422 -19.95 5.06 59.11
N ARG A 423 -18.63 5.13 58.85
CA ARG A 423 -17.58 4.85 59.86
C ARG A 423 -16.44 5.86 59.81
N GLU A 424 -16.37 6.63 60.90
CA GLU A 424 -15.22 7.05 61.71
C GLU A 424 -13.85 7.40 61.09
N ARG A 425 -13.59 8.71 61.10
CA ARG A 425 -12.46 9.46 61.69
C ARG A 425 -11.08 8.78 61.87
N SER A 426 -10.08 9.40 61.25
CA SER A 426 -8.74 9.70 61.83
C SER A 426 -8.08 10.78 60.95
N ILE A 427 -8.33 12.07 61.20
CA ILE A 427 -7.42 13.02 61.87
C ILE A 427 -5.95 12.57 61.92
N LEU A 428 -5.12 13.13 61.04
CA LEU A 428 -3.79 13.60 61.40
C LEU A 428 -3.52 14.93 60.68
N ARG A 429 -3.26 15.94 61.51
CA ARG A 429 -2.87 17.31 61.16
C ARG A 429 -1.41 17.30 60.69
N GLY A 430 -1.12 18.12 59.69
CA GLY A 430 0.23 18.58 59.37
C GLY A 430 0.13 19.97 58.76
N GLN A 431 0.33 21.01 59.59
CA GLN A 431 0.36 22.41 59.17
C GLN A 431 1.76 22.80 58.65
N VAL A 432 1.75 23.55 57.54
CA VAL A 432 2.46 24.81 57.25
C VAL A 432 3.97 24.90 57.50
N LEU A 433 4.71 25.18 56.43
CA LEU A 433 5.65 26.31 56.34
C LEU A 433 5.60 26.91 54.93
N HIS A 434 5.15 28.16 54.86
CA HIS A 434 5.24 29.05 53.71
C HIS A 434 6.44 29.98 53.95
N MET A 435 7.37 30.13 52.99
CA MET A 435 8.17 31.34 52.82
C MET A 435 8.60 31.52 51.35
N ASN A 436 8.28 32.71 50.82
CA ASN A 436 8.97 33.52 49.79
C ASN A 436 9.26 32.85 48.42
N GLY A 437 8.74 33.29 47.28
CA GLY A 437 8.18 34.58 46.90
C GLY A 437 8.60 34.86 45.45
N ARG A 438 7.62 34.90 44.53
CA ARG A 438 7.61 35.49 43.17
C ARG A 438 8.69 35.09 42.16
N LEU A 439 8.24 34.56 41.02
CA LEU A 439 8.65 35.02 39.69
C LEU A 439 7.45 34.88 38.73
N TYR A 440 7.08 35.99 38.09
CA TYR A 440 6.12 36.03 36.99
C TYR A 440 6.84 35.71 35.67
N TRP A 441 6.16 34.99 34.79
CA TRP A 441 6.47 34.95 33.36
C TRP A 441 5.34 35.67 32.62
N SER A 442 5.76 36.57 31.73
CA SER A 442 4.95 37.12 30.63
C SER A 442 4.66 36.05 29.60
#